data_AF-A0A2G9ZJK0-F1
#
_entry.id   AF-A0A2G9ZJK0-F1
#
_cell.length_a   1.000
_cell.length_b   1.000
_cell.length_c   1.000
_cell.angle_alpha   90.00
_cell.angle_beta   90.00
_cell.angle_gamma   90.00
#
_symmetry.space_group_name_H-M   'P 1'
#
loop_
_entity.id
_entity.type
_entity.pdbx_description
1 polymer ?
#
loop_
_entity_poly.entity_id
_entity_poly.type
_entity_poly.pdbx_seq_one_letter_code
_entity_poly.pdbx_strand_id
1 'polypeptide(L)' 'MSKLTNYIRESVLEMKKVTWPTKKEVYNFTLLVIVISLAVSAFLGGLDALFNYLLKIITTY' A
#
# COMPACT_ATOMS: atom_id res chain seq x y z
N MET A 1 -21.50 -22.36 -29.42
CA MET A 1 -20.66 -21.35 -28.75
C MET A 1 -21.26 -21.04 -27.38
N SER A 2 -20.54 -21.33 -26.30
CA SER A 2 -21.03 -21.27 -24.91
C SER A 2 -21.19 -19.82 -24.42
N LYS A 3 -22.31 -19.51 -23.75
CA LYS A 3 -22.64 -18.17 -23.20
C LYS A 3 -21.51 -17.58 -22.33
N LEU A 4 -20.77 -18.44 -21.62
CA LEU A 4 -19.64 -18.06 -20.78
C LEU A 4 -18.50 -17.40 -21.57
N THR A 5 -18.23 -17.88 -22.78
CA THR A 5 -17.14 -17.35 -23.63
C THR A 5 -17.49 -15.96 -24.16
N ASN A 6 -18.76 -15.70 -24.44
CA ASN A 6 -19.24 -14.37 -24.83
C ASN A 6 -19.17 -13.39 -23.64
N TYR A 7 -19.59 -13.82 -22.44
CA TYR A 7 -19.52 -13.00 -21.24
C TYR A 7 -18.10 -12.55 -20.90
N ILE A 8 -17.13 -13.48 -20.89
CA ILE A 8 -15.71 -13.15 -20.66
C ILE A 8 -15.19 -12.19 -21.75
N ARG A 9 -15.58 -12.41 -23.01
CA ARG A 9 -15.16 -11.56 -24.13
C ARG A 9 -15.69 -10.13 -23.98
N GLU A 10 -16.95 -9.97 -23.58
CA GLU A 10 -17.58 -8.67 -23.32
C GLU A 10 -16.92 -7.95 -22.13
N SER A 11 -16.67 -8.65 -21.01
CA SER A 11 -15.98 -8.07 -19.85
C SER A 11 -14.55 -7.61 -20.17
N VAL A 12 -13.82 -8.36 -21.00
CA VAL A 12 -12.47 -7.94 -21.44
C VAL A 12 -12.53 -6.71 -22.35
N LEU A 13 -13.55 -6.57 -23.18
CA LEU A 13 -13.74 -5.39 -24.02
C LEU A 13 -14.09 -4.14 -23.19
N GLU A 14 -14.87 -4.29 -22.13
CA GLU A 14 -15.15 -3.19 -21.19
C GLU A 14 -13.92 -2.81 -20.36
N MET A 15 -13.14 -3.80 -19.91
CA MET A 15 -11.89 -3.56 -19.18
C MET A 15 -10.86 -2.76 -19.99
N LYS A 16 -10.91 -2.85 -21.33
CA LYS A 16 -10.06 -2.03 -22.22
C LYS A 16 -10.51 -0.57 -22.32
N LYS A 17 -11.75 -0.24 -21.97
CA LYS A 17 -12.24 1.15 -21.89
C LYS A 17 -11.79 1.83 -20.59
N VAL A 18 -11.36 1.04 -19.60
CA VAL A 18 -10.82 1.57 -18.35
C VAL A 18 -9.47 2.21 -18.64
N THR A 19 -9.35 3.50 -18.31
CA THR A 19 -8.10 4.25 -18.39
C THR A 19 -7.17 3.81 -17.27
N TRP A 20 -6.34 2.82 -17.55
CA TRP A 20 -5.30 2.38 -16.62
C TRP A 20 -4.18 3.42 -16.56
N PRO A 21 -3.61 3.66 -15.36
CA PRO A 21 -2.45 4.51 -15.20
C PRO A 21 -1.28 3.99 -16.04
N THR A 22 -0.45 4.91 -16.52
CA THR A 22 0.77 4.57 -17.25
C THR A 22 1.73 3.81 -16.33
N LYS A 23 2.60 2.98 -16.92
CA LYS A 23 3.62 2.23 -16.16
C LYS A 23 4.43 3.15 -15.24
N LYS A 24 4.74 4.37 -15.69
CA LYS A 24 5.48 5.37 -14.92
C LYS A 24 4.72 5.83 -13.67
N GLU A 25 3.41 6.08 -13.79
CA GLU A 25 2.58 6.47 -12.65
C GLU A 25 2.51 5.36 -11.60
N VAL A 26 2.36 4.11 -12.05
CA VAL A 26 2.37 2.95 -11.14
C VAL A 26 3.68 2.89 -10.35
N TYR A 27 4.83 3.02 -11.00
CA TYR A 27 6.13 3.05 -10.31
C TYR A 27 6.24 4.20 -9.31
N ASN A 28 5.78 5.40 -9.68
CA ASN A 28 5.81 6.56 -8.79
C ASN A 28 4.93 6.34 -7.55
N PHE A 29 3.74 5.77 -7.72
CA PHE A 29 2.85 5.48 -6.60
C PHE A 29 3.43 4.39 -5.69
N THR A 30 4.02 3.33 -6.25
CA THR A 30 4.68 2.30 -5.44
C THR A 30 5.87 2.87 -4.66
N LEU A 31 6.70 3.71 -5.29
CA LEU A 31 7.82 4.37 -4.62
C LEU A 31 7.32 5.28 -3.48
N LEU A 32 6.28 6.06 -3.73
CA LEU A 32 5.66 6.94 -2.74
C LEU A 32 5.18 6.15 -1.51
N VAL A 33 4.48 5.03 -1.74
CA VAL A 33 4.01 4.16 -0.65
C VAL A 33 5.19 3.62 0.17
N ILE A 34 6.24 3.13 -0.49
CA ILE A 34 7.44 2.61 0.21
C ILE A 34 8.05 3.69 1.11
N VAL A 35 8.23 4.91 0.59
CA VAL A 35 8.83 6.03 1.36
C VAL A 35 7.97 6.38 2.57
N ILE A 36 6.66 6.50 2.38
CA ILE A 36 5.74 6.85 3.47
C ILE A 36 5.69 5.73 4.51
N SER A 37 5.60 4.46 4.09
CA SER A 37 5.60 3.31 5.00
C SER A 37 6.88 3.25 5.84
N LEU A 38 8.05 3.51 5.24
CA LEU A 38 9.31 3.59 5.97
C LEU A 38 9.34 4.75 6.96
N ALA A 39 8.87 5.94 6.55
CA ALA A 39 8.82 7.10 7.43
C ALA A 39 7.90 6.86 8.64
N VAL A 40 6.72 6.30 8.40
CA VAL A 40 5.74 5.95 9.45
C VAL A 40 6.33 4.88 10.38
N SER A 41 6.95 3.84 9.84
CA SER A 41 7.61 2.79 10.64
C SER A 41 8.72 3.35 11.52
N ALA A 42 9.57 4.24 10.99
CA ALA A 42 10.63 4.88 11.77
C ALA A 42 10.07 5.78 12.88
N PHE A 43 9.00 6.52 12.59
CA PHE A 43 8.33 7.37 13.57
C PHE A 43 7.70 6.57 14.71
N LEU A 44 6.89 5.55 14.39
CA LEU A 44 6.29 4.66 15.38
C LEU A 44 7.35 3.91 16.18
N GLY A 45 8.34 3.31 15.53
CA GLY A 45 9.41 2.60 16.23
C GLY A 45 10.24 3.52 17.15
N GLY A 46 10.46 4.77 16.77
CA GLY A 46 11.08 5.78 17.62
C GLY A 46 10.23 6.11 18.84
N LEU A 47 8.91 6.28 18.66
CA LEU A 47 7.98 6.50 19.76
C LEU A 47 7.89 5.29 20.69
N ASP A 48 7.84 4.07 20.16
CA ASP A 48 7.83 2.83 20.95
C ASP A 48 9.10 2.74 21.80
N ALA A 49 10.27 3.06 21.25
CA ALA A 49 11.52 3.09 22.02
C ALA A 49 11.49 4.16 23.13
N LEU A 50 10.96 5.35 22.83
CA LEU A 50 10.81 6.43 23.81
C LEU A 50 9.85 6.03 24.94
N PHE A 51 8.68 5.48 24.62
CA PHE A 51 7.72 5.03 25.63
C PHE A 51 8.27 3.89 26.47
N ASN A 52 8.96 2.91 25.86
CA ASN A 52 9.62 1.84 26.62
C ASN A 52 10.66 2.39 27.60
N TYR A 53 11.45 3.39 27.19
CA TYR A 53 12.41 4.05 28.08
C TYR A 53 11.72 4.77 29.25
N LEU A 54 10.67 5.54 28.96
CA LEU A 54 9.89 6.26 29.97
C LEU A 54 9.21 5.31 30.96
N LEU A 55 8.58 4.24 30.46
CA LEU A 55 7.95 3.22 31.29
C LEU A 55 8.98 2.51 32.16
N LYS A 56 10.15 2.17 31.62
CA LYS A 56 11.23 1.56 32.40
C LYS A 56 11.68 2.44 33.55
N ILE A 57 11.80 3.76 33.33
CA ILE A 57 12.09 4.71 34.41
C ILE A 57 11.00 4.63 35.47
N ILE A 58 9.73 4.74 35.09
CA ILE A 58 8.61 4.78 36.04
C ILE A 58 8.49 3.47 36.85
N THR A 59 8.71 2.30 36.24
CA THR A 59 8.56 1.00 36.91
C THR A 59 9.80 0.56 37.70
N THR A 60 10.98 1.13 37.41
CA THR A 60 12.23 0.75 38.12
C THR A 60 12.43 1.53 39.43
N TYR A 61 11.64 2.58 39.67
CA TYR A 61 11.49 3.23 40.98
C TYR A 61 10.29 2.67 41.73
#